data_AF-A0A1G3GC63-F1
#
_entry.id   AF-A0A1G3GC63-F1
#
_cell.length_a   1.000
_cell.length_b   1.000
_cell.length_c   1.000
_cell.angle_alpha   90.00
_cell.angle_beta   90.00
_cell.angle_gamma   90.00
#
_symmetry.space_group_name_H-M   'P 1'
#
loop_
_entity.id
_entity.type
_entity.pdbx_description
1 polymer ?
#
loop_
_entity_poly.entity_id
_entity_poly.type
_entity_poly.pdbx_seq_one_letter_code
_entity_poly.pdbx_strand_id
1 'polypeptide(L)'
;MVDHLNLIKLCVGADSVEDLLDWHRAHAHVWAKGTTEHVTRMWPKREAEILSGGSLYWIIKGTVQARQRIVGLAARQGGDGINRCALVLDAEVIRTEHAPRRPFQGWRYLTAEDAPRDLPKGRALDDALPPELAQALAEIGLR
;
A
#
# COMPACT_ATOMS: atom_id res chain seq x y z
N MET A 1 5.28 -24.36 -0.80
CA MET A 1 5.23 -22.99 -1.37
C MET A 1 5.60 -22.06 -0.24
N VAL A 2 6.45 -21.06 -0.47
CA VAL A 2 6.75 -20.08 0.58
C VAL A 2 5.52 -19.21 0.71
N ASP A 3 4.89 -19.18 1.88
CA ASP A 3 3.82 -18.23 2.15
C ASP A 3 4.41 -16.81 2.08
N HIS A 4 3.83 -15.98 1.21
CA HIS A 4 4.32 -14.63 1.01
C HIS A 4 3.90 -13.73 2.17
N LEU A 5 4.66 -12.66 2.39
CA LEU A 5 4.30 -11.62 3.35
C LEU A 5 4.07 -10.29 2.69
N ASN A 6 3.06 -9.61 3.20
CA ASN A 6 2.74 -8.26 2.81
C ASN A 6 3.35 -7.28 3.81
N LEU A 7 3.44 -6.03 3.38
CA LEU A 7 3.71 -4.89 4.23
C LEU A 7 2.46 -4.03 4.32
N ILE A 8 2.25 -3.37 5.45
CA ILE A 8 1.20 -2.36 5.62
C ILE A 8 1.80 -1.07 6.14
N LYS A 9 1.35 0.06 5.61
CA LYS A 9 1.92 1.38 5.89
C LYS A 9 0.90 2.50 5.80
N LEU A 10 1.03 3.50 6.69
CA LEU A 10 0.32 4.77 6.56
C LEU A 10 0.80 5.58 5.34
N CYS A 11 -0.13 5.96 4.47
CA CYS A 11 0.10 6.88 3.36
C CYS A 11 -0.07 8.32 3.84
N VAL A 12 1.02 8.90 4.36
CA VAL A 12 1.02 10.26 4.91
C VAL A 12 0.91 11.27 3.78
N GLY A 13 0.00 12.24 3.92
CA GLY A 13 -0.18 13.32 2.94
C GLY A 13 -1.14 13.00 1.78
N ALA A 14 -1.80 11.84 1.82
CA ALA A 14 -2.90 11.50 0.90
C ALA A 14 -4.22 11.43 1.68
N ASP A 15 -5.27 12.05 1.14
CA ASP A 15 -6.63 11.94 1.65
C ASP A 15 -7.43 10.85 0.90
N SER A 16 -6.95 10.44 -0.27
CA SER A 16 -7.60 9.47 -1.17
C SER A 16 -6.60 8.58 -1.92
N VAL A 17 -7.11 7.54 -2.60
CA VAL A 17 -6.29 6.71 -3.51
C VAL A 17 -5.89 7.51 -4.76
N GLU A 18 -6.73 8.46 -5.15
CA GLU A 18 -6.51 9.40 -6.24
C GLU A 18 -5.27 10.26 -5.99
N ASP A 19 -5.08 10.78 -4.77
CA ASP A 19 -3.88 11.53 -4.41
C ASP A 19 -2.59 10.69 -4.55
N LEU A 20 -2.65 9.41 -4.16
CA LEU A 20 -1.54 8.47 -4.35
C LEU A 20 -1.24 8.27 -5.84
N LEU A 21 -2.29 8.10 -6.65
CA LEU A 21 -2.17 7.94 -8.10
C LEU A 21 -1.60 9.20 -8.78
N ASP A 22 -2.06 10.38 -8.38
CA ASP A 22 -1.55 11.67 -8.87
C ASP A 22 -0.08 11.86 -8.49
N TRP A 23 0.27 11.55 -7.25
CA TRP A 23 1.65 11.60 -6.80
C TRP A 23 2.54 10.66 -7.62
N HIS A 24 2.11 9.42 -7.86
CA HIS A 24 2.84 8.49 -8.72
C HIS A 24 2.99 9.01 -10.16
N ARG A 25 1.93 9.57 -10.75
CA ARG A 25 1.99 10.16 -12.10
C ARG A 25 3.02 11.29 -12.18
N ALA A 26 2.99 12.21 -11.21
CA ALA A 26 3.90 13.35 -11.17
C ALA A 26 5.38 12.93 -11.06
N HIS A 27 5.65 11.82 -10.36
CA HIS A 27 7.02 11.35 -10.08
C HIS A 27 7.48 10.20 -10.99
N ALA A 28 6.65 9.72 -11.91
CA ALA A 28 6.99 8.60 -12.80
C ALA A 28 8.31 8.78 -13.58
N HIS A 29 8.70 10.04 -13.84
CA HIS A 29 9.93 10.38 -14.56
C HIS A 29 11.22 10.04 -13.80
N VAL A 30 11.17 9.78 -12.48
CA VAL A 30 12.35 9.43 -11.67
C VAL A 30 12.53 7.93 -11.43
N TRP A 31 11.57 7.10 -11.85
CA TRP A 31 11.58 5.66 -11.60
C TRP A 31 11.77 4.85 -12.88
N ALA A 32 12.15 3.58 -12.71
CA ALA A 32 12.15 2.65 -13.84
C ALA A 32 10.72 2.49 -14.39
N LYS A 33 10.62 2.33 -15.72
CA LYS A 33 9.32 2.18 -16.40
C LYS A 33 8.48 1.06 -15.76
N GLY A 34 7.23 1.36 -15.44
CA GLY A 34 6.30 0.41 -14.84
C GLY A 34 6.50 0.18 -13.34
N THR A 35 7.31 1.00 -12.67
CA THR A 35 7.53 0.90 -11.22
C THR A 35 7.31 2.24 -10.53
N THR A 36 7.07 2.18 -9.21
CA THR A 36 7.19 3.30 -8.30
C THR A 36 8.08 2.92 -7.13
N GLU A 37 8.64 3.91 -6.41
CA GLU A 37 9.49 3.62 -5.26
C GLU A 37 8.98 4.32 -4.01
N HIS A 38 8.93 3.57 -2.90
CA HIS A 38 8.68 4.12 -1.57
C HIS A 38 9.92 3.93 -0.68
N VAL A 39 10.57 5.03 -0.29
CA VAL A 39 11.76 4.98 0.56
C VAL A 39 11.39 4.81 2.04
N THR A 40 11.99 3.81 2.68
CA THR A 40 11.87 3.51 4.12
C THR A 40 13.23 3.63 4.79
N ARG A 41 13.23 4.09 6.05
CA ARG A 41 14.46 4.15 6.86
C ARG A 41 15.01 2.77 7.17
N MET A 42 14.13 1.82 7.47
CA MET A 42 14.48 0.46 7.86
C MET A 42 14.37 -0.50 6.67
N TRP A 43 15.32 -1.43 6.57
CA TRP A 43 15.27 -2.54 5.63
C TRP A 43 14.36 -3.67 6.16
N PRO A 44 13.45 -4.24 5.36
CA PRO A 44 12.66 -5.40 5.76
C PRO A 44 13.51 -6.64 6.03
N LYS A 45 13.45 -7.19 7.25
CA LYS A 45 14.22 -8.38 7.64
C LYS A 45 13.75 -9.68 6.94
N ARG A 46 12.49 -9.75 6.50
CA ARG A 46 11.87 -10.93 5.86
C ARG A 46 11.74 -10.71 4.35
N GLU A 47 12.83 -10.29 3.72
CA GLU A 47 12.86 -9.92 2.30
C GLU A 47 12.41 -11.05 1.37
N ALA A 48 12.89 -12.28 1.58
CA ALA A 48 12.54 -13.41 0.73
C ALA A 48 11.03 -13.68 0.67
N GLU A 49 10.33 -13.54 1.80
CA GLU A 49 8.89 -13.75 1.90
C GLU A 49 8.11 -12.59 1.26
N ILE A 50 8.61 -11.36 1.40
CA ILE A 50 8.03 -10.19 0.73
C ILE A 50 8.19 -10.29 -0.78
N LEU A 51 9.35 -10.70 -1.27
CA LEU A 51 9.62 -10.83 -2.71
C LEU A 51 8.97 -12.07 -3.33
N SER A 52 8.47 -13.01 -2.53
CA SER A 52 7.73 -14.19 -2.98
C SER A 52 6.27 -13.91 -3.39
N GLY A 53 5.95 -12.67 -3.78
CA GLY A 53 4.60 -12.25 -4.20
C GLY A 53 3.90 -11.27 -3.25
N GLY A 54 4.62 -10.74 -2.26
CA GLY A 54 4.11 -9.76 -1.31
C GLY A 54 3.74 -8.40 -1.93
N SER A 55 2.89 -7.67 -1.23
CA SER A 55 2.42 -6.33 -1.59
C SER A 55 2.58 -5.34 -0.44
N LEU A 56 2.70 -4.07 -0.76
CA LEU A 56 2.54 -2.97 0.18
C LEU A 56 1.08 -2.51 0.17
N TYR A 57 0.42 -2.59 1.32
CA TYR A 57 -0.93 -2.11 1.56
C TYR A 57 -0.90 -0.70 2.16
N TRP A 58 -1.64 0.20 1.54
CA TRP A 58 -1.72 1.60 1.88
C TRP A 58 -2.92 1.88 2.78
N ILE A 59 -2.63 2.42 3.97
CA ILE A 59 -3.64 2.99 4.87
C ILE A 59 -3.77 4.47 4.55
N ILE A 60 -4.96 4.88 4.09
CA ILE A 60 -5.34 6.26 3.80
C ILE A 60 -6.53 6.59 4.71
N LYS A 61 -6.43 7.69 5.46
CA LYS A 61 -7.44 8.11 6.46
C LYS A 61 -7.86 7.00 7.44
N GLY A 62 -6.89 6.22 7.91
CA GLY A 62 -7.12 5.18 8.93
C GLY A 62 -7.74 3.88 8.41
N THR A 63 -7.95 3.73 7.10
CA THR A 63 -8.42 2.50 6.47
C THR A 63 -7.49 2.06 5.35
N VAL A 64 -7.31 0.75 5.17
CA VAL A 64 -6.65 0.21 3.98
C VAL A 64 -7.56 0.44 2.78
N GLN A 65 -7.03 0.98 1.69
CA GLN A 65 -7.82 1.27 0.47
C GLN A 65 -7.18 0.75 -0.82
N ALA A 66 -5.87 0.49 -0.79
CA ALA A 66 -5.14 0.04 -1.97
C ALA A 66 -3.90 -0.77 -1.59
N ARG A 67 -3.38 -1.51 -2.57
CA ARG A 67 -2.09 -2.19 -2.50
C ARG A 67 -1.32 -2.04 -3.80
N GLN A 68 -0.01 -2.23 -3.72
CA GLN A 68 0.88 -2.39 -4.86
C GLN A 68 1.78 -3.59 -4.62
N ARG A 69 2.04 -4.39 -5.65
CA ARG A 69 2.95 -5.53 -5.54
C ARG A 69 4.38 -5.05 -5.33
N ILE A 70 5.12 -5.67 -4.41
CA ILE A 70 6.54 -5.38 -4.20
C ILE A 70 7.32 -6.22 -5.20
N VAL A 71 8.08 -5.56 -6.06
CA VAL A 71 8.85 -6.21 -7.14
C VAL A 71 10.35 -6.21 -6.88
N GLY A 72 10.81 -5.45 -5.87
CA GLY A 72 12.21 -5.44 -5.47
C GLY A 72 12.47 -4.56 -4.25
N LEU A 73 13.68 -4.69 -3.72
CA LEU A 73 14.25 -3.78 -2.72
C LEU A 73 15.54 -3.19 -3.29
N ALA A 74 15.76 -1.89 -3.10
CA ALA A 74 16.96 -1.22 -3.60
C ALA A 74 17.57 -0.31 -2.54
N ALA A 75 18.90 -0.22 -2.50
CA ALA A 75 19.57 0.77 -1.68
C ALA A 75 19.37 2.18 -2.26
N ARG A 76 19.00 3.13 -1.38
CA ARG A 76 18.96 4.57 -1.68
C ARG A 76 19.78 5.32 -0.66
N GLN A 77 20.83 5.99 -1.11
CA GLN A 77 21.61 6.87 -0.25
C GLN A 77 20.97 8.25 -0.24
N GLY A 78 20.65 8.78 0.94
CA GLY A 78 20.19 10.15 1.07
C GLY A 78 21.36 11.14 0.96
N GLY A 79 21.05 12.43 0.79
CA GLY A 79 22.07 13.50 0.81
C GLY A 79 22.84 13.61 2.14
N ASP A 80 22.34 12.97 3.19
CA ASP A 80 22.99 12.82 4.50
C ASP A 80 23.95 11.61 4.58
N GLY A 81 24.16 10.89 3.48
CA GLY A 81 25.01 9.70 3.42
C GLY A 81 24.39 8.43 4.01
N ILE A 82 23.18 8.52 4.58
CA ILE A 82 22.52 7.38 5.22
C ILE A 82 21.86 6.49 4.15
N ASN A 83 22.25 5.20 4.16
CA ASN A 83 21.63 4.17 3.33
C ASN A 83 20.22 3.85 3.85
N ARG A 84 19.25 3.90 2.93
CA ARG A 84 17.84 3.61 3.13
C ARG A 84 17.41 2.50 2.16
N CYS A 85 16.28 1.88 2.46
CA CYS A 85 15.68 0.90 1.56
C CYS A 85 14.61 1.61 0.71
N ALA A 86 14.65 1.48 -0.60
CA ALA A 86 13.50 1.70 -1.46
C ALA A 86 12.73 0.39 -1.61
N LEU A 87 11.45 0.41 -1.26
CA LEU A 87 10.49 -0.59 -1.73
C LEU A 87 10.21 -0.27 -3.20
N VAL A 88 10.65 -1.12 -4.11
CA VAL A 88 10.32 -1.01 -5.54
C VAL A 88 8.97 -1.69 -5.74
N LEU A 89 7.99 -0.93 -6.18
CA LEU A 89 6.60 -1.33 -6.33
C LEU A 89 6.24 -1.40 -7.81
N ASP A 90 5.34 -2.32 -8.16
CA ASP A 90 4.64 -2.29 -9.44
C ASP A 90 3.83 -0.98 -9.54
N ALA A 91 3.83 -0.32 -10.71
CA ALA A 91 3.07 0.91 -10.92
C ALA A 91 1.54 0.71 -10.85
N GLU A 92 1.05 -0.52 -11.00
CA GLU A 92 -0.37 -0.82 -10.83
C GLU A 92 -0.79 -0.69 -9.35
N VAL A 93 -1.61 0.33 -9.06
CA VAL A 93 -2.31 0.45 -7.78
C VAL A 93 -3.62 -0.32 -7.85
N ILE A 94 -3.74 -1.34 -7.01
CA ILE A 94 -4.91 -2.21 -6.93
C ILE A 94 -5.75 -1.79 -5.72
N ARG A 95 -7.01 -1.42 -5.95
CA ARG A 95 -7.93 -1.09 -4.84
C ARG A 95 -8.32 -2.33 -4.06
N THR A 96 -8.52 -2.16 -2.76
CA THR A 96 -8.92 -3.24 -1.85
C THR A 96 -10.24 -2.91 -1.17
N GLU A 97 -10.89 -3.93 -0.60
CA GLU A 97 -11.93 -3.71 0.39
C GLU A 97 -11.40 -2.80 1.51
N HIS A 98 -12.26 -1.93 2.03
CA HIS A 98 -11.90 -1.05 3.14
C HIS A 98 -11.71 -1.86 4.41
N ALA A 99 -10.58 -1.68 5.07
CA ALA A 99 -10.28 -2.32 6.35
C ALA A 99 -9.69 -1.30 7.33
N PRO A 100 -10.44 -0.91 8.38
CA PRO A 100 -9.93 0.00 9.41
C PRO A 100 -8.65 -0.54 10.07
N ARG A 101 -7.71 0.36 10.36
CA ARG A 101 -6.44 0.05 11.02
C ARG A 101 -6.10 1.14 12.04
N ARG A 102 -5.65 0.69 13.21
CA ARG A 102 -5.14 1.61 14.24
C ARG A 102 -3.89 2.33 13.73
N PRO A 103 -3.70 3.61 14.04
CA PRO A 103 -2.47 4.32 13.68
C PRO A 103 -1.22 3.63 14.22
N PHE A 104 -0.16 3.61 13.41
CA PHE A 104 1.17 3.15 13.82
C PHE A 104 2.26 3.88 13.04
N GLN A 105 3.47 3.90 13.58
CA GLN A 105 4.62 4.49 12.90
C GLN A 105 5.34 3.47 12.02
N GLY A 106 5.81 3.90 10.85
CA GLY A 106 6.63 3.08 9.97
C GLY A 106 5.81 2.16 9.07
N TRP A 107 6.18 0.88 9.02
CA TRP A 107 5.50 -0.20 8.31
C TRP A 107 5.46 -1.44 9.21
N ARG A 108 4.54 -2.36 8.96
CA ARG A 108 4.44 -3.65 9.66
C ARG A 108 4.29 -4.79 8.65
N TYR A 109 4.66 -6.00 9.06
CA TYR A 109 4.29 -7.19 8.31
C TYR A 109 2.78 -7.41 8.41
N LEU A 110 2.21 -7.91 7.32
CA LEU A 110 0.82 -8.28 7.19
C LEU A 110 0.78 -9.68 6.55
N THR A 111 0.09 -10.62 7.18
CA THR A 111 -0.08 -11.97 6.62
C THR A 111 -1.01 -11.90 5.41
N ALA A 112 -0.99 -12.92 4.56
CA ALA A 112 -1.95 -13.02 3.46
C ALA A 112 -3.40 -13.15 3.97
N GLU A 113 -3.60 -13.78 5.12
CA GLU A 113 -4.90 -14.01 5.77
C GLU A 113 -5.51 -12.71 6.33
N ASP A 114 -4.67 -11.83 6.88
CA ASP A 114 -5.08 -10.53 7.43
C ASP A 114 -5.26 -9.44 6.35
N ALA A 115 -4.87 -9.75 5.11
CA ALA A 115 -4.89 -8.81 4.01
C ALA A 115 -6.30 -8.64 3.43
N PRO A 116 -6.79 -7.39 3.26
CA PRO A 116 -8.06 -7.15 2.58
C PRO A 116 -8.03 -7.66 1.14
N ARG A 117 -9.18 -8.13 0.67
CA ARG A 117 -9.33 -8.63 -0.71
C ARG A 117 -9.29 -7.48 -1.71
N ASP A 118 -8.90 -7.77 -2.93
CA ASP A 118 -8.94 -6.81 -4.03
C ASP A 118 -10.39 -6.51 -4.43
N LEU A 119 -10.65 -5.26 -4.83
CA LEU A 119 -11.89 -4.92 -5.50
C LEU A 119 -11.83 -5.37 -6.98
N PRO A 120 -12.96 -5.81 -7.56
CA PRO A 120 -13.02 -6.14 -8.98
C PRO A 120 -12.62 -4.95 -9.87
N LYS A 121 -11.84 -5.21 -10.92
CA LYS A 121 -11.48 -4.19 -11.92
C LYS A 121 -12.77 -3.63 -12.54
N GLY A 122 -12.94 -2.31 -12.49
CA GLY A 122 -14.15 -1.61 -12.98
C GLY A 122 -15.14 -1.17 -11.90
N ARG A 123 -15.00 -1.66 -10.65
CA ARG A 123 -15.56 -0.98 -9.48
C ARG A 123 -14.57 0.11 -9.06
N ALA A 124 -14.61 1.27 -9.73
CA ALA A 124 -14.48 2.49 -8.93
C ALA A 124 -15.56 2.40 -7.85
N LEU A 125 -15.38 3.01 -6.68
CA LEU A 125 -16.53 3.25 -5.81
C LEU A 125 -17.42 4.27 -6.53
N ASP A 126 -18.09 3.84 -7.61
CA ASP A 126 -19.32 4.42 -8.14
C ASP A 126 -20.38 4.15 -7.09
N ASP A 127 -20.27 4.96 -6.07
CA ASP A 127 -21.25 5.45 -5.13
C ASP A 127 -20.42 5.80 -3.90
N ALA A 128 -20.01 7.07 -3.87
CA ALA A 128 -19.49 7.73 -2.68
C ALA A 128 -20.55 7.65 -1.57
N LEU A 129 -20.65 6.50 -0.91
CA LEU A 129 -21.21 6.45 0.41
C LEU A 129 -20.30 7.32 1.28
N PRO A 130 -20.84 8.34 1.96
CA PRO A 130 -20.10 9.07 2.96
C PRO A 130 -19.40 8.09 3.90
N PRO A 131 -18.16 8.34 4.34
CA PRO A 131 -17.41 7.41 5.20
C PRO A 131 -18.22 6.95 6.43
N GLU A 132 -19.05 7.84 6.97
CA GLU A 132 -19.99 7.60 8.06
C GLU A 132 -21.03 6.50 7.73
N LEU A 133 -21.51 6.48 6.49
CA LEU A 133 -22.51 5.54 6.01
C LEU A 133 -21.89 4.18 5.67
N ALA A 134 -20.66 4.17 5.11
CA ALA A 134 -19.90 2.93 4.92
C ALA A 134 -19.54 2.26 6.27
N GLN A 135 -19.23 3.05 7.30
CA GLN A 135 -18.94 2.56 8.64
C GLN A 135 -20.20 2.00 9.32
N ALA A 136 -21.35 2.67 9.16
CA ALA A 136 -22.63 2.18 9.66
C ALA A 136 -23.08 0.87 8.99
N LEU A 137 -22.87 0.71 7.68
CA LEU A 137 -23.17 -0.55 6.97
C LEU A 137 -22.30 -1.72 7.46
N ALA A 138 -21.03 -1.46 7.76
CA ALA A 138 -20.11 -2.44 8.32
C ALA A 138 -20.51 -2.89 9.75
N GLU A 139 -21.15 -2.01 10.53
CA GLU A 139 -21.67 -2.34 11.87
C GLU A 139 -22.95 -3.19 11.83
N ILE A 140 -23.77 -3.09 10.77
CA ILE A 140 -25.03 -3.86 10.62
C ILE A 140 -24.89 -5.13 9.75
N GLY A 141 -23.69 -5.45 9.27
CA GLY A 141 -23.38 -6.74 8.63
C GLY A 141 -23.86 -6.93 7.18
N LEU A 142 -24.18 -5.85 6.46
CA LEU A 142 -24.54 -5.90 5.04
C LEU A 142 -23.32 -5.54 4.17
N ARG A 143 -22.97 -6.42 3.22
CA ARG A 143 -21.91 -6.24 2.21
C ARG A 143 -22.49 -6.19 0.81
#